data_AF-A0A923XZL3-F1
#
_entry.id   AF-A0A923XZL3-F1
#
_cell.length_a   1.000
_cell.length_b   1.000
_cell.length_c   1.000
_cell.angle_alpha   90.00
_cell.angle_beta   90.00
_cell.angle_gamma   90.00
#
_symmetry.space_group_name_H-M   'P 1'
#
loop_
_entity.id
_entity.type
_entity.pdbx_description
1 polymer ?
#
loop_
_entity_poly.entity_id
_entity_poly.type
_entity_poly.pdbx_seq_one_letter_code
_entity_poly.pdbx_strand_id
1 'polypeptide(L)'
;MAVMSFNASEFYQLPVHVSTVWYERLSQNTEILAAAWRSIWIAFVVTGIATLLGTMASIALWRHDFPCKPILQMLLFPPIAIPWLITGTAMLIFFFGIGLGRGTPSVILGHVALALPYVIVVVSARLATLDRTLEEAARSLGARSWAVTRSVTVPWIAPGIVAGALFAFAVSFDQFVVSYFLSEPGDTTLPVLIYSAIRKGFTPEINAVSTVIIAVSMVVMLIAARFSRFGGER
;
A
#
# COMPACT_ATOMS: atom_id res chain seq x y z
N MET A 1 -20.86 10.17 -6.38
CA MET A 1 -20.72 8.76 -5.94
C MET A 1 -21.56 8.48 -4.71
N ALA A 2 -21.21 8.97 -3.51
CA ALA A 2 -21.94 8.64 -2.27
C ALA A 2 -23.45 8.98 -2.29
N VAL A 3 -23.85 10.17 -2.76
CA VAL A 3 -25.29 10.50 -2.87
C VAL A 3 -26.03 9.59 -3.86
N MET A 4 -25.32 9.10 -4.87
CA MET A 4 -25.91 8.25 -5.91
C MET A 4 -25.84 6.75 -5.58
N SER A 5 -25.04 6.31 -4.60
CA SER A 5 -25.10 4.94 -4.10
C SER A 5 -26.40 4.66 -3.35
N PHE A 6 -27.04 5.72 -2.84
CA PHE A 6 -28.37 5.67 -2.25
C PHE A 6 -29.49 5.97 -3.25
N ASN A 7 -29.22 6.18 -4.53
CA ASN A 7 -30.29 6.42 -5.51
C ASN A 7 -30.80 5.09 -6.08
N ALA A 8 -32.11 4.83 -6.03
CA ALA A 8 -32.71 3.63 -6.61
C ALA A 8 -32.60 3.55 -8.14
N SER A 9 -32.38 4.68 -8.83
CA SER A 9 -32.34 4.75 -10.29
C SER A 9 -31.06 4.14 -10.89
N GLU A 10 -31.24 3.25 -11.87
CA GLU A 10 -30.17 2.61 -12.64
C GLU A 10 -29.44 3.58 -13.60
N PHE A 11 -30.14 4.62 -14.09
CA PHE A 11 -29.61 5.61 -15.05
C PHE A 11 -29.46 7.02 -14.47
N TYR A 12 -29.32 7.16 -13.15
CA TYR A 12 -29.22 8.48 -12.47
C TYR A 12 -30.33 9.49 -12.82
N GLN A 13 -31.55 9.01 -13.05
CA GLN A 13 -32.70 9.88 -13.29
C GLN A 13 -33.10 10.61 -12.00
N LEU A 14 -33.56 11.85 -12.16
CA LEU A 14 -34.17 12.64 -11.09
C LEU A 14 -35.70 12.44 -11.14
N PRO A 15 -36.40 12.39 -9.99
CA PRO A 15 -35.95 12.66 -8.63
C PRO A 15 -35.21 11.48 -7.95
N VAL A 16 -34.30 11.81 -7.02
CA VAL A 16 -33.49 10.82 -6.27
C VAL A 16 -34.38 10.10 -5.26
N HIS A 17 -34.53 8.79 -5.41
CA HIS A 17 -35.21 7.94 -4.41
C HIS A 17 -34.16 7.25 -3.54
N VAL A 18 -34.18 7.55 -2.24
CA VAL A 18 -33.25 6.95 -1.27
C VAL A 18 -33.54 5.45 -1.13
N SER A 19 -32.56 4.60 -1.46
CA SER A 19 -32.66 3.15 -1.45
C SER A 19 -31.31 2.49 -1.18
N THR A 20 -31.34 1.36 -0.48
CA THR A 20 -30.16 0.53 -0.17
C THR A 20 -30.04 -0.72 -1.05
N VAL A 21 -30.88 -0.85 -2.09
CA VAL A 21 -30.96 -2.04 -2.97
C VAL A 21 -29.59 -2.40 -3.58
N TRP A 22 -28.76 -1.42 -3.91
CA TRP A 22 -27.43 -1.66 -4.49
C TRP A 22 -26.43 -2.27 -3.51
N TYR A 23 -26.62 -2.06 -2.20
CA TYR A 23 -25.82 -2.72 -1.17
C TYR A 23 -26.21 -4.19 -1.01
N GLU A 24 -27.49 -4.51 -1.17
CA GLU A 24 -27.96 -5.90 -1.19
C GLU A 24 -27.47 -6.64 -2.44
N ARG A 25 -27.60 -6.03 -3.62
CA ARG A 25 -27.04 -6.57 -4.88
C ARG A 25 -25.52 -6.73 -4.81
N LEU A 26 -24.83 -5.77 -4.20
CA LEU A 26 -23.39 -5.86 -3.96
C LEU A 26 -23.03 -7.07 -3.08
N SER A 27 -23.81 -7.34 -2.02
CA SER A 27 -23.57 -8.49 -1.14
C SER A 27 -23.72 -9.84 -1.83
N GLN A 28 -24.42 -9.89 -2.96
CA GLN A 28 -24.61 -11.08 -3.78
C GLN A 28 -23.64 -11.14 -4.97
N ASN A 29 -22.90 -10.07 -5.25
CA ASN A 29 -21.98 -10.01 -6.38
C ASN A 29 -20.64 -10.65 -6.00
N THR A 30 -20.53 -11.95 -6.29
CA THR A 30 -19.34 -12.76 -5.99
C THR A 30 -18.08 -12.27 -6.72
N GLU A 31 -18.21 -11.67 -7.90
CA GLU A 31 -17.06 -11.12 -8.65
C GLU A 31 -16.46 -9.92 -7.91
N ILE A 32 -17.29 -8.99 -7.45
CA ILE A 32 -16.84 -7.82 -6.69
C ILE A 32 -16.28 -8.23 -5.34
N LEU A 33 -16.95 -9.14 -4.62
CA LEU A 33 -16.49 -9.61 -3.33
C LEU A 33 -15.16 -10.36 -3.43
N ALA A 34 -14.98 -11.20 -4.45
CA ALA A 34 -13.72 -11.89 -4.71
C ALA A 34 -12.59 -10.91 -5.03
N ALA A 35 -12.84 -9.92 -5.89
CA ALA A 35 -11.86 -8.89 -6.22
C ALA A 35 -11.49 -8.02 -5.01
N ALA A 36 -12.47 -7.70 -4.15
CA ALA A 36 -12.25 -6.96 -2.91
C ALA A 36 -11.39 -7.76 -1.93
N TRP A 37 -11.72 -9.02 -1.71
CA TRP A 37 -10.91 -9.91 -0.86
C TRP A 37 -9.50 -10.05 -1.40
N ARG A 38 -9.34 -10.21 -2.72
CA ARG A 38 -8.04 -10.30 -3.37
C ARG A 38 -7.21 -9.03 -3.19
N SER A 39 -7.80 -7.86 -3.38
CA SER A 39 -7.14 -6.57 -3.12
C SER A 39 -6.65 -6.46 -1.67
N ILE A 40 -7.50 -6.82 -0.71
CA ILE A 40 -7.15 -6.80 0.72
C ILE A 40 -6.00 -7.76 1.01
N TRP A 41 -6.11 -9.01 0.54
CA TRP A 41 -5.10 -10.04 0.75
C TRP A 41 -3.74 -9.65 0.14
N ILE A 42 -3.72 -9.18 -1.13
CA ILE A 42 -2.50 -8.68 -1.78
C ILE A 42 -1.93 -7.50 -1.00
N ALA A 43 -2.75 -6.54 -0.58
CA ALA A 43 -2.30 -5.38 0.18
C ALA A 43 -1.64 -5.79 1.50
N PHE A 44 -2.20 -6.75 2.24
CA PHE A 44 -1.58 -7.27 3.47
C PHE A 44 -0.24 -7.97 3.22
N VAL A 45 -0.15 -8.84 2.21
CA VAL A 45 1.09 -9.55 1.87
C VAL A 45 2.17 -8.56 1.46
N VAL A 46 1.84 -7.62 0.58
CA VAL A 46 2.75 -6.56 0.13
C VAL A 46 3.19 -5.70 1.31
N THR A 47 2.28 -5.32 2.20
CA THR A 47 2.59 -4.54 3.40
C THR A 47 3.60 -5.25 4.28
N GLY A 48 3.41 -6.54 4.55
CA GLY A 48 4.35 -7.33 5.35
C GLY A 48 5.74 -7.37 4.73
N ILE A 49 5.83 -7.67 3.43
CA ILE A 49 7.11 -7.76 2.72
C ILE A 49 7.80 -6.39 2.65
N ALA A 50 7.08 -5.37 2.17
CA ALA A 50 7.63 -4.02 2.00
C ALA A 50 8.04 -3.39 3.34
N THR A 51 7.26 -3.59 4.40
CA THR A 51 7.59 -3.08 5.74
C THR A 51 8.84 -3.75 6.29
N LEU A 52 8.94 -5.08 6.18
CA LEU A 52 10.10 -5.83 6.65
C LEU A 52 11.37 -5.40 5.90
N LEU A 53 11.35 -5.47 4.57
CA LEU A 53 12.50 -5.13 3.74
C LEU A 53 12.87 -3.65 3.84
N GLY A 54 11.88 -2.76 3.81
CA GLY A 54 12.08 -1.32 3.92
C GLY A 54 12.63 -0.90 5.28
N THR A 55 12.17 -1.52 6.38
CA THR A 55 12.70 -1.26 7.73
C THR A 55 14.15 -1.72 7.83
N MET A 56 14.47 -2.94 7.34
CA MET A 56 15.84 -3.44 7.31
C MET A 56 16.76 -2.54 6.48
N ALA A 57 16.32 -2.13 5.29
CA ALA A 57 17.06 -1.22 4.43
C ALA A 57 17.28 0.14 5.10
N SER A 58 16.27 0.69 5.78
CA SER A 58 16.37 1.97 6.48
C SER A 58 17.39 1.92 7.62
N ILE A 59 17.36 0.85 8.44
CA ILE A 59 18.34 0.65 9.52
C ILE A 59 19.75 0.52 8.94
N ALA A 60 19.92 -0.24 7.86
CA ALA A 60 21.22 -0.43 7.21
C ALA A 60 21.77 0.90 6.64
N LEU A 61 20.94 1.67 5.94
CA LEU A 61 21.29 2.97 5.38
C LEU A 61 21.58 4.01 6.48
N TRP A 62 20.91 3.93 7.62
CA TRP A 62 21.15 4.83 8.74
C TRP A 62 22.41 4.48 9.54
N ARG A 63 22.73 3.19 9.73
CA ARG A 63 23.90 2.75 10.51
C ARG A 63 25.23 2.81 9.78
N HIS A 64 25.22 2.50 8.48
CA HIS A 64 26.44 2.32 7.72
C HIS A 64 26.61 3.40 6.66
N ASP A 65 27.85 3.87 6.53
CA ASP A 65 28.32 4.70 5.42
C ASP A 65 29.20 3.83 4.53
N PHE A 66 28.76 3.61 3.29
CA PHE A 66 29.43 2.76 2.30
C PHE A 66 29.33 3.44 0.93
N PRO A 67 30.28 3.19 0.00
CA PRO A 67 30.42 3.98 -1.23
C PRO A 67 29.18 3.94 -2.13
N CYS A 68 28.40 2.85 -2.13
CA CYS A 68 27.17 2.73 -2.92
C CYS A 68 25.90 3.29 -2.25
N LYS A 69 25.99 3.83 -1.04
CA LYS A 69 24.86 4.43 -0.31
C LYS A 69 24.12 5.51 -1.12
N PRO A 70 24.79 6.51 -1.73
CA PRO A 70 24.10 7.50 -2.53
C PRO A 70 23.38 6.90 -3.75
N ILE A 71 23.96 5.86 -4.38
CA ILE A 71 23.32 5.17 -5.51
C ILE A 71 22.04 4.45 -5.06
N LEU A 72 22.10 3.74 -3.93
CA LEU A 72 20.91 3.07 -3.38
C LEU A 72 19.82 4.09 -3.01
N GLN A 73 20.19 5.23 -2.42
CA GLN A 73 19.25 6.31 -2.12
C GLN A 73 18.66 6.92 -3.40
N MET A 74 19.46 7.11 -4.45
CA MET A 74 18.99 7.56 -5.76
C MET A 74 18.00 6.57 -6.37
N LEU A 75 18.23 5.26 -6.21
CA LEU A 75 17.37 4.20 -6.76
C LEU A 75 15.98 4.12 -6.09
N LEU A 76 15.76 4.82 -4.99
CA LEU A 76 14.44 4.92 -4.35
C LEU A 76 13.50 5.92 -5.03
N PHE A 77 14.03 6.87 -5.80
CA PHE A 77 13.21 7.92 -6.45
C PHE A 77 12.52 7.50 -7.75
N PRO A 78 13.09 6.65 -8.64
CA PRO A 78 12.47 6.27 -9.90
C PRO A 78 11.03 5.75 -9.78
N PRO A 79 10.67 4.87 -8.80
CA PRO A 79 9.29 4.43 -8.64
C PRO A 79 8.28 5.56 -8.35
N ILE A 80 8.76 6.68 -7.81
CA ILE A 80 7.96 7.85 -7.44
C ILE A 80 7.89 8.85 -8.61
N ALA A 81 9.00 9.03 -9.33
CA ALA A 81 9.12 10.02 -10.40
C ALA A 81 8.61 9.50 -11.76
N ILE A 82 8.76 8.21 -12.04
CA ILE A 82 8.36 7.61 -13.32
C ILE A 82 6.84 7.44 -13.34
N PRO A 83 6.15 7.87 -14.42
CA PRO A 83 4.73 7.63 -14.59
C PRO A 83 4.36 6.15 -14.42
N TRP A 84 3.35 5.87 -13.61
CA TRP A 84 2.99 4.48 -13.24
C TRP A 84 2.66 3.61 -14.46
N LEU A 85 2.13 4.21 -15.53
CA LEU A 85 1.84 3.51 -16.80
C LEU A 85 3.11 2.95 -17.44
N ILE A 86 4.19 3.73 -17.43
CA ILE A 86 5.49 3.31 -17.97
C ILE A 86 6.06 2.20 -17.08
N THR A 87 6.00 2.35 -15.76
CA THR A 87 6.50 1.35 -14.82
C THR A 87 5.73 0.02 -14.93
N GLY A 88 4.40 0.06 -15.05
CA GLY A 88 3.57 -1.14 -15.18
C GLY A 88 3.82 -1.90 -16.48
N THR A 89 3.96 -1.19 -17.61
CA THR A 89 4.30 -1.81 -18.90
C THR A 89 5.73 -2.37 -18.90
N ALA A 90 6.68 -1.64 -18.32
CA ALA A 90 8.06 -2.11 -18.18
C ALA A 90 8.16 -3.37 -17.29
N MET A 91 7.46 -3.40 -16.16
CA MET A 91 7.38 -4.58 -15.28
C MET A 91 6.78 -5.78 -16.01
N LEU A 92 5.75 -5.58 -16.84
CA LEU A 92 5.17 -6.66 -17.62
C LEU A 92 6.19 -7.28 -18.58
N ILE A 93 6.89 -6.45 -19.37
CA ILE A 93 7.93 -6.91 -20.29
C ILE A 93 9.04 -7.63 -19.52
N PHE A 94 9.48 -7.06 -18.40
CA PHE A 94 10.51 -7.65 -17.54
C PHE A 94 10.10 -9.02 -17.00
N PHE A 95 8.90 -9.16 -16.43
CA PHE A 95 8.42 -10.42 -15.86
C PHE A 95 8.21 -11.50 -16.91
N PHE A 96 7.78 -11.15 -18.12
CA PHE A 96 7.80 -12.09 -19.24
C PHE A 96 9.22 -12.49 -19.65
N GLY A 97 10.16 -11.53 -19.69
CA GLY A 97 11.56 -11.78 -20.05
C GLY A 97 12.27 -12.76 -19.12
N ILE A 98 11.93 -12.76 -17.82
CA ILE A 98 12.49 -13.71 -16.84
C ILE A 98 11.67 -14.99 -16.67
N GLY A 99 10.61 -15.18 -17.47
CA GLY A 99 9.75 -16.37 -17.41
C GLY A 99 8.73 -16.40 -16.26
N LEU A 100 8.55 -15.29 -15.53
CA LEU A 100 7.54 -15.18 -14.47
C LEU A 100 6.14 -14.89 -15.05
N GLY A 101 6.05 -14.07 -16.09
CA GLY A 101 4.81 -13.72 -16.77
C GLY A 101 3.82 -12.89 -15.94
N ARG A 102 2.53 -13.09 -16.18
CA ARG A 102 1.42 -12.52 -15.39
C ARG A 102 1.03 -13.44 -14.24
N GLY A 103 0.34 -12.89 -13.27
CA GLY A 103 -0.23 -13.64 -12.15
C GLY A 103 0.04 -12.98 -10.81
N THR A 104 -0.51 -13.59 -9.77
CA THR A 104 -0.41 -13.12 -8.39
C THR A 104 1.04 -12.86 -7.92
N PRO A 105 2.05 -13.69 -8.23
CA PRO A 105 3.43 -13.40 -7.85
C PRO A 105 3.97 -12.11 -8.46
N SER A 106 3.69 -11.89 -9.76
CA SER A 106 4.10 -10.69 -10.48
C SER A 106 3.44 -9.44 -9.89
N VAL A 107 2.14 -9.52 -9.56
CA VAL A 107 1.41 -8.43 -8.91
C VAL A 107 2.03 -8.09 -7.55
N ILE A 108 2.29 -9.09 -6.70
CA ILE A 108 2.91 -8.88 -5.39
C ILE A 108 4.28 -8.23 -5.53
N LEU A 109 5.15 -8.75 -6.40
CA LEU A 109 6.48 -8.20 -6.61
C LEU A 109 6.44 -6.76 -7.13
N GLY A 110 5.56 -6.48 -8.09
CA GLY A 110 5.37 -5.12 -8.61
C GLY A 110 4.88 -4.15 -7.54
N HIS A 111 3.91 -4.57 -6.73
CA HIS A 111 3.39 -3.75 -5.62
C HIS A 111 4.45 -3.53 -4.53
N VAL A 112 5.25 -4.55 -4.19
CA VAL A 112 6.36 -4.41 -3.24
C VAL A 112 7.40 -3.42 -3.77
N ALA A 113 7.79 -3.51 -5.04
CA ALA A 113 8.76 -2.61 -5.65
C ALA A 113 8.30 -1.13 -5.61
N LEU A 114 7.00 -0.89 -5.76
CA LEU A 114 6.41 0.44 -5.63
C LEU A 114 6.25 0.91 -4.19
N ALA A 115 5.91 0.03 -3.25
CA ALA A 115 5.66 0.37 -1.85
C ALA A 115 6.95 0.56 -1.04
N LEU A 116 8.03 -0.13 -1.41
CA LEU A 116 9.29 -0.17 -0.67
C LEU A 116 9.93 1.22 -0.45
N PRO A 117 10.00 2.13 -1.44
CA PRO A 117 10.52 3.48 -1.23
C PRO A 117 9.76 4.28 -0.19
N TYR A 118 8.42 4.16 -0.15
CA TYR A 118 7.59 4.87 0.82
C TYR A 118 7.89 4.42 2.25
N VAL A 119 8.01 3.11 2.49
CA VAL A 119 8.41 2.58 3.79
C VAL A 119 9.79 3.11 4.17
N ILE A 120 10.75 3.07 3.25
CA ILE A 120 12.12 3.49 3.55
C ILE A 120 12.17 4.96 3.94
N VAL A 121 11.47 5.83 3.21
CA VAL A 121 11.43 7.27 3.51
C VAL A 121 10.81 7.52 4.90
N VAL A 122 9.67 6.90 5.20
CA VAL A 122 8.96 7.10 6.47
C VAL A 122 9.78 6.58 7.67
N VAL A 123 10.35 5.38 7.56
CA VAL A 123 11.16 4.80 8.64
C VAL A 123 12.49 5.54 8.80
N SER A 124 13.13 5.94 7.71
CA SER A 124 14.38 6.73 7.75
C SER A 124 14.18 8.10 8.38
N ALA A 125 13.06 8.77 8.08
CA ALA A 125 12.70 10.03 8.74
C ALA A 125 12.59 9.86 10.25
N ARG A 126 12.10 8.71 10.73
CA ARG A 126 12.02 8.45 12.16
C ARG A 126 13.37 8.05 12.78
N LEU A 127 14.18 7.27 12.06
CA LEU A 127 15.57 6.97 12.46
C LEU A 127 16.43 8.23 12.59
N ALA A 128 16.22 9.24 11.74
CA ALA A 128 16.95 10.51 11.83
C ALA A 128 16.75 11.25 13.17
N THR A 129 15.71 10.91 13.92
CA THR A 129 15.43 11.49 15.26
C THR A 129 16.01 10.68 16.42
N LEU A 130 16.59 9.51 16.15
CA LEU A 130 17.24 8.68 17.17
C LEU A 130 18.68 9.16 17.39
N ASP A 131 19.03 9.47 18.63
CA ASP A 131 20.42 9.73 18.99
C ASP A 131 21.23 8.42 18.96
N ARG A 132 22.31 8.42 18.17
CA ARG A 132 23.24 7.28 18.05
C ARG A 132 23.91 6.92 19.38
N THR A 133 24.02 7.86 20.31
CA THR A 133 24.59 7.61 21.65
C THR A 133 23.83 6.54 22.43
N LEU A 134 22.52 6.38 22.20
CA LEU A 134 21.72 5.32 22.82
C LEU A 134 22.15 3.92 22.37
N GLU A 135 22.48 3.76 21.08
CA GLU A 135 23.01 2.49 20.56
C GLU A 135 24.44 2.23 21.03
N GLU A 136 25.24 3.28 21.19
CA GLU A 136 26.61 3.20 21.71
C GLU A 136 26.63 2.81 23.20
N ALA A 137 25.76 3.41 24.02
CA ALA A 137 25.62 3.07 25.43
C ALA A 137 25.21 1.60 25.63
N ALA A 138 24.25 1.12 24.85
CA ALA A 138 23.84 -0.28 24.89
C ALA A 138 24.99 -1.24 24.52
N ARG A 139 25.79 -0.89 23.50
CA ARG A 139 26.98 -1.67 23.11
C ARG A 139 28.06 -1.66 24.21
N SER A 140 28.27 -0.53 24.88
CA SER A 140 29.21 -0.40 26.01
C SER A 140 28.82 -1.27 27.21
N LEU A 141 27.53 -1.54 27.41
CA LEU A 141 27.02 -2.48 28.41
C LEU A 141 27.12 -3.96 27.97
N GLY A 142 27.74 -4.25 26.82
CA GLY A 142 27.96 -5.61 26.32
C GLY A 142 26.86 -6.14 25.39
N ALA A 143 25.90 -5.32 24.98
CA ALA A 143 24.85 -5.75 24.06
C ALA A 143 25.40 -5.95 22.63
N ARG A 144 25.11 -7.11 22.03
CA ARG A 144 25.41 -7.39 20.61
C ARG A 144 24.50 -6.58 19.68
N SER A 145 24.93 -6.34 18.44
CA SER A 145 24.21 -5.50 17.46
C SER A 145 22.74 -5.87 17.26
N TRP A 146 22.40 -7.16 17.23
CA TRP A 146 21.01 -7.60 17.13
C TRP A 146 20.17 -7.28 18.38
N ALA A 147 20.76 -7.42 19.57
CA ALA A 147 20.10 -7.08 20.83
C ALA A 147 19.82 -5.58 20.91
N VAL A 148 20.75 -4.74 20.43
CA VAL A 148 20.57 -3.29 20.32
C VAL A 148 19.45 -2.96 19.34
N THR A 149 19.44 -3.55 18.14
CA THR A 149 18.36 -3.34 17.17
C THR A 149 17.00 -3.67 17.76
N ARG A 150 16.85 -4.85 18.36
CA ARG A 150 15.56 -5.32 18.87
C ARG A 150 15.08 -4.55 20.09
N SER A 151 15.99 -4.11 20.96
CA SER A 151 15.63 -3.57 22.29
C SER A 151 15.66 -2.04 22.35
N VAL A 152 16.42 -1.38 21.47
CA VAL A 152 16.57 0.07 21.44
C VAL A 152 15.99 0.64 20.15
N THR A 153 16.52 0.22 19.00
CA THR A 153 16.19 0.82 17.71
C THR A 153 14.75 0.56 17.30
N VAL A 154 14.31 -0.70 17.28
CA VAL A 154 12.97 -1.11 16.81
C VAL A 154 11.86 -0.49 17.67
N PRO A 155 11.90 -0.51 19.01
CA PRO A 155 10.89 0.15 19.83
C PRO A 155 10.82 1.66 19.57
N TRP A 156 11.98 2.32 19.37
CA TRP A 156 12.03 3.76 19.08
C TRP A 156 11.38 4.11 17.74
N ILE A 157 11.65 3.32 16.70
CA ILE A 157 11.13 3.56 15.34
C ILE A 157 9.78 2.88 15.10
N ALA A 158 9.21 2.16 16.07
CA ALA A 158 7.96 1.43 15.92
C ALA A 158 6.80 2.30 15.40
N PRO A 159 6.61 3.57 15.84
CA PRO A 159 5.60 4.45 15.25
C PRO A 159 5.85 4.73 13.76
N GLY A 160 7.13 4.84 13.36
CA GLY A 160 7.54 4.99 11.96
C GLY A 160 7.33 3.73 11.14
N ILE A 161 7.57 2.54 11.71
CA ILE A 161 7.28 1.25 11.06
C ILE A 161 5.77 1.12 10.80
N VAL A 162 4.94 1.44 11.79
CA VAL A 162 3.46 1.40 11.64
C VAL A 162 3.00 2.39 10.58
N ALA A 163 3.51 3.62 10.59
CA ALA A 163 3.20 4.60 9.55
C ALA A 163 3.63 4.11 8.16
N GLY A 164 4.84 3.56 8.03
CA GLY A 164 5.33 2.98 6.78
C GLY A 164 4.47 1.82 6.29
N ALA A 165 4.03 0.95 7.20
CA ALA A 165 3.13 -0.16 6.88
C ALA A 165 1.76 0.32 6.37
N LEU A 166 1.19 1.35 7.00
CA LEU A 166 -0.07 1.95 6.52
C LEU A 166 0.08 2.58 5.14
N PHE A 167 1.20 3.26 4.86
CA PHE A 167 1.50 3.77 3.53
C PHE A 167 1.66 2.64 2.50
N ALA A 168 2.38 1.57 2.83
CA ALA A 168 2.54 0.42 1.95
C ALA A 168 1.20 -0.26 1.63
N PHE A 169 0.33 -0.39 2.63
CA PHE A 169 -1.03 -0.90 2.46
C PHE A 169 -1.84 -0.01 1.52
N ALA A 170 -1.87 1.30 1.78
CA ALA A 170 -2.62 2.26 0.97
C ALA A 170 -2.15 2.28 -0.49
N VAL A 171 -0.83 2.34 -0.70
CA VAL A 171 -0.21 2.31 -2.04
C VAL A 171 -0.55 1.01 -2.76
N SER A 172 -0.51 -0.14 -2.09
CA SER A 172 -0.81 -1.44 -2.71
C SER A 172 -2.30 -1.61 -3.02
N PHE A 173 -3.17 -1.21 -2.09
CA PHE A 173 -4.62 -1.39 -2.20
C PHE A 173 -5.22 -0.56 -3.35
N ASP A 174 -4.72 0.66 -3.56
CA ASP A 174 -5.16 1.57 -4.63
C ASP A 174 -4.37 1.39 -5.95
N GLN A 175 -3.47 0.41 -6.02
CA GLN A 175 -2.62 0.26 -7.20
C GLN A 175 -3.36 -0.35 -8.39
N PHE A 176 -3.98 0.49 -9.20
CA PHE A 176 -4.63 0.10 -10.44
C PHE A 176 -3.63 -0.31 -11.54
N VAL A 177 -2.61 0.52 -11.79
CA VAL A 177 -1.84 0.44 -13.04
C VAL A 177 -1.01 -0.84 -13.11
N VAL A 178 -0.25 -1.13 -12.05
CA VAL A 178 0.55 -2.36 -11.99
C VAL A 178 -0.36 -3.59 -11.97
N SER A 179 -1.45 -3.56 -11.20
CA SER A 179 -2.43 -4.64 -11.19
C SER A 179 -3.02 -4.88 -12.58
N TYR A 180 -3.36 -3.83 -13.34
CA TYR A 180 -3.96 -3.95 -14.66
C TYR A 180 -3.05 -4.67 -15.65
N PHE A 181 -1.74 -4.40 -15.63
CA PHE A 181 -0.80 -5.04 -16.55
C PHE A 181 -0.39 -6.45 -16.12
N LEU A 182 -0.28 -6.70 -14.81
CA LEU A 182 0.30 -7.92 -14.26
C LEU A 182 -0.72 -8.96 -13.83
N SER A 183 -1.98 -8.58 -13.61
CA SER A 183 -3.04 -9.53 -13.22
C SER A 183 -3.46 -10.41 -14.40
N GLU A 184 -3.95 -11.61 -14.08
CA GLU A 184 -4.54 -12.51 -15.07
C GLU A 184 -6.04 -12.22 -15.26
N PRO A 185 -6.61 -12.49 -16.46
CA PRO A 185 -8.05 -12.44 -16.66
C PRO A 185 -8.78 -13.37 -15.67
N GLY A 186 -9.84 -12.88 -15.03
CA GLY A 186 -10.62 -13.63 -14.03
C GLY A 186 -10.02 -13.61 -12.63
N ASP A 187 -8.73 -13.31 -12.48
CA ASP A 187 -8.07 -13.09 -11.20
C ASP A 187 -7.55 -11.65 -11.17
N THR A 188 -8.45 -10.70 -10.90
CA THR A 188 -8.16 -9.24 -10.93
C THR A 188 -8.36 -8.58 -9.56
N THR A 189 -7.73 -7.43 -9.36
CA THR A 189 -7.91 -6.62 -8.15
C THR A 189 -9.13 -5.71 -8.30
N LEU A 190 -9.66 -5.26 -7.16
CA LEU A 190 -10.85 -4.41 -7.12
C LEU A 190 -10.75 -3.16 -8.01
N PRO A 191 -9.62 -2.40 -8.04
CA PRO A 191 -9.49 -1.26 -8.95
C PRO A 191 -9.57 -1.64 -10.44
N VAL A 192 -8.98 -2.79 -10.80
CA VAL A 192 -9.01 -3.31 -12.18
C VAL A 192 -10.42 -3.74 -12.57
N LEU A 193 -11.13 -4.38 -11.65
CA LEU A 193 -12.51 -4.78 -11.86
C LEU A 193 -13.43 -3.55 -12.03
N ILE A 194 -13.31 -2.54 -11.17
CA ILE A 194 -14.08 -1.29 -11.26
C ILE A 194 -13.85 -0.63 -12.62
N TYR A 195 -12.59 -0.49 -13.05
CA TYR A 195 -12.27 0.07 -14.37
C TYR A 195 -12.90 -0.73 -15.51
N SER A 196 -12.80 -2.06 -15.44
CA SER A 196 -13.37 -2.96 -16.46
C SER A 196 -14.89 -2.88 -16.51
N ALA A 197 -15.55 -2.75 -15.35
CA ALA A 197 -16.99 -2.62 -15.25
C ALA A 197 -17.48 -1.29 -15.82
N ILE A 198 -16.84 -0.16 -15.46
CA ILE A 198 -17.15 1.17 -16.03
C ILE A 198 -17.06 1.14 -17.57
N ARG A 199 -16.08 0.43 -18.13
CA ARG A 199 -15.89 0.33 -19.58
C ARG A 199 -16.93 -0.56 -20.28
N LYS A 200 -17.48 -1.56 -19.59
CA LYS A 200 -18.53 -2.46 -20.11
C LYS A 200 -19.93 -1.86 -20.02
N GLY A 201 -20.16 -0.99 -19.04
CA GLY A 201 -21.44 -0.33 -18.79
C GLY A 201 -21.51 0.11 -17.34
N PHE A 202 -21.90 1.36 -17.10
CA PHE A 202 -21.96 1.90 -15.76
C PHE A 202 -23.07 1.21 -14.97
N THR A 203 -22.76 0.61 -13.81
CA THR A 203 -23.78 0.06 -12.91
C THR A 203 -23.72 0.72 -11.52
N PRO A 204 -24.84 1.01 -10.86
CA PRO A 204 -24.83 1.67 -9.56
C PRO A 204 -24.19 0.85 -8.41
N GLU A 205 -24.00 -0.46 -8.58
CA GLU A 205 -23.22 -1.29 -7.64
C GLU A 205 -21.79 -0.78 -7.47
N ILE A 206 -21.19 -0.22 -8.54
CA ILE A 206 -19.85 0.38 -8.48
C ILE A 206 -19.83 1.56 -7.51
N ASN A 207 -20.87 2.39 -7.49
CA ASN A 207 -20.99 3.51 -6.55
C ASN A 207 -21.06 3.02 -5.10
N ALA A 208 -21.81 1.94 -4.85
CA ALA A 208 -21.94 1.35 -3.53
C ALA A 208 -20.56 0.89 -3.03
N VAL A 209 -19.81 0.15 -3.85
CA VAL A 209 -18.45 -0.31 -3.54
C VAL A 209 -17.50 0.86 -3.29
N SER A 210 -17.45 1.84 -4.19
CA SER A 210 -16.59 3.01 -4.02
C SER A 210 -16.90 3.78 -2.74
N THR A 211 -18.19 3.88 -2.38
CA THR A 211 -18.62 4.53 -1.14
C THR A 211 -18.16 3.75 0.09
N VAL A 212 -18.26 2.40 0.07
CA VAL A 212 -17.75 1.53 1.15
C VAL A 212 -16.24 1.70 1.29
N ILE A 213 -15.48 1.67 0.18
CA ILE A 213 -14.03 1.86 0.19
C ILE A 213 -13.66 3.21 0.80
N ILE A 214 -14.30 4.30 0.36
CA ILE A 214 -14.05 5.64 0.88
C ILE A 214 -14.34 5.71 2.38
N ALA A 215 -15.47 5.13 2.83
CA ALA A 215 -15.84 5.09 4.24
C ALA A 215 -14.81 4.31 5.07
N VAL A 216 -14.39 3.14 4.61
CA VAL A 216 -13.38 2.31 5.29
C VAL A 216 -12.03 3.03 5.33
N SER A 217 -11.55 3.58 4.22
CA SER A 217 -10.31 4.36 4.17
C SER A 217 -10.35 5.56 5.11
N MET A 218 -11.47 6.27 5.18
CA MET A 218 -11.65 7.40 6.08
C MET A 218 -11.63 6.97 7.56
N VAL A 219 -12.30 5.86 7.90
CA VAL A 219 -12.24 5.29 9.26
C VAL A 219 -10.81 4.88 9.64
N VAL A 220 -10.10 4.19 8.74
CA VAL A 220 -8.70 3.80 8.96
C VAL A 220 -7.80 5.02 9.15
N MET A 221 -7.96 6.07 8.32
CA MET A 221 -7.21 7.31 8.48
C MET A 221 -7.54 8.04 9.79
N LEU A 222 -8.81 8.07 10.21
CA LEU A 222 -9.21 8.70 11.47
C LEU A 222 -8.64 7.95 12.69
N ILE A 223 -8.67 6.61 12.65
CA ILE A 223 -8.06 5.76 13.67
C ILE A 223 -6.54 6.00 13.70
N ALA A 224 -5.88 5.94 12.55
CA ALA A 224 -4.46 6.19 12.44
C ALA A 224 -4.10 7.58 12.99
N ALA A 225 -4.81 8.63 12.59
CA ALA A 225 -4.62 10.00 13.09
C ALA A 225 -4.87 10.13 14.60
N ARG A 226 -5.78 9.33 15.17
CA ARG A 226 -6.03 9.35 16.61
C ARG A 226 -4.90 8.72 17.43
N PHE A 227 -4.30 7.66 16.90
CA PHE A 227 -3.21 6.93 17.56
C PHE A 227 -1.81 7.49 17.24
N SER A 228 -1.64 8.08 16.06
CA SER A 228 -0.44 8.84 15.72
C SER A 228 -0.57 10.24 16.31
N ARG A 229 0.03 10.46 17.48
CA ARG A 229 0.35 11.81 17.95
C ARG A 229 1.32 12.45 16.95
N PHE A 230 0.77 13.06 15.89
CA PHE A 230 1.46 14.01 15.03
C PHE A 230 1.78 15.23 15.89
N GLY A 231 2.97 15.25 16.46
CA GLY A 231 3.39 16.28 17.40
C GLY A 231 3.91 15.63 18.67
N GLY A 232 5.24 15.53 18.74
CA GLY A 232 5.91 15.46 20.01
C GLY A 232 5.51 16.68 20.82
N GLU A 233 4.79 16.45 21.91
CA GLU A 233 4.79 17.39 23.01
C GLU A 233 5.59 16.76 24.14
N ARG A 234 6.79 17.34 24.29
CA ARG A 234 7.67 17.36 25.46
C ARG A 234 8.42 16.06 25.76
#